data_AF-A0A8T1HKZ1-F1
#
_entry.id   AF-A0A8T1HKZ1-F1
#
_cell.length_a   1.000
_cell.length_b   1.000
_cell.length_c   1.000
_cell.angle_alpha   90.00
_cell.angle_beta   90.00
_cell.angle_gamma   90.00
#
_symmetry.space_group_name_H-M   'P 1'
#
loop_
_entity.id
_entity.type
_entity.pdbx_description
1 polymer ?
#
loop_
_entity_poly.entity_id
_entity_poly.type
_entity_poly.pdbx_seq_one_letter_code
_entity_poly.pdbx_strand_id
1 'polypeptide(L)'
;MRYALIKFRVYLLGEQTFAVYTDHASLRTSTKSPHLSQRMARWLSLFSEYNFVVHYKPGKSNILADALSRRPDYDPRTQWGRHAVGDDEDDEECAVCLAEGVAAVEISATSPLRDAIDAAYEHDAACSEMIKYLRAPSDSARRRLSPRSRSRVDRYAVDRELLTYCVVRADTPRIVVPLDDDLRARIIHEFHDSPSAGHLGREKTFATLSRDFYWPHMYKWMRKWVRSCEACQRVKPAPSRQAPLRPLPVARGAWDLVSMDFVFGLPRDVQGRTDILVFVDRFSKMVHLAPVAASITATHTAAIFVDTVYRHHGLPTSIVSDRDPRLTAAFWSEPFMPLGTRLLMFTAARSPRDGRPDGASQSRPRGHFAQLRNVLQVVELLLTDSRVCAKQR
;
A
#
# COMPACT_ATOMS: atom_id res chain seq x y z
N MET A 1 -13.21 8.62 4.27
CA MET A 1 -12.22 9.34 5.11
C MET A 1 -10.77 8.97 4.80
N ARG A 2 -10.28 7.75 5.10
CA ARG A 2 -8.87 7.35 4.86
C ARG A 2 -8.35 7.66 3.46
N TYR A 3 -9.10 7.31 2.42
CA TYR A 3 -8.71 7.59 1.04
C TYR A 3 -8.48 9.10 0.81
N ALA A 4 -9.38 9.95 1.30
CA ALA A 4 -9.26 11.39 1.16
C ALA A 4 -8.02 11.94 1.89
N LEU A 5 -7.74 11.50 3.12
CA LEU A 5 -6.55 11.92 3.86
C LEU A 5 -5.25 11.52 3.15
N ILE A 6 -5.20 10.33 2.55
CA ILE A 6 -4.04 9.89 1.77
C ILE A 6 -3.91 10.69 0.46
N LYS A 7 -5.01 10.87 -0.28
CA LYS A 7 -5.00 11.55 -1.59
C LYS A 7 -4.64 13.03 -1.46
N PHE A 8 -5.17 13.71 -0.46
CA PHE A 8 -4.93 15.13 -0.21
C PHE A 8 -3.84 15.37 0.82
N ARG A 9 -3.01 14.36 1.12
CA ARG A 9 -1.99 14.41 2.17
C ARG A 9 -1.09 15.62 2.05
N VAL A 10 -0.68 15.99 0.84
CA VAL A 10 0.20 17.14 0.59
C VAL A 10 -0.40 18.48 1.04
N TYR A 11 -1.74 18.60 1.06
CA TYR A 11 -2.46 19.82 1.46
C TYR A 11 -2.93 19.78 2.92
N LEU A 12 -3.07 18.58 3.49
CA LEU A 12 -3.67 18.37 4.80
C LEU A 12 -2.64 18.08 5.90
N LEU A 13 -1.37 17.87 5.56
CA LEU A 13 -0.29 17.71 6.54
C LEU A 13 0.20 19.09 7.02
N GLY A 14 0.12 19.34 8.32
CA GLY A 14 0.58 20.60 8.93
C GLY A 14 -0.13 20.89 10.25
N GLU A 15 0.16 22.05 10.84
CA GLU A 15 -0.44 22.46 12.12
C GLU A 15 -1.87 22.97 11.96
N GLN A 16 -2.27 23.37 10.76
CA GLN A 16 -3.57 24.00 10.50
C GLN A 16 -4.71 22.98 10.67
N THR A 17 -5.65 23.28 11.56
CA THR A 17 -6.79 22.41 11.81
C THR A 17 -7.82 22.51 10.69
N PHE A 18 -8.29 21.37 10.18
CA PHE A 18 -9.34 21.33 9.16
C PHE A 18 -10.57 20.52 9.59
N ALA A 19 -11.72 20.80 9.00
CA ALA A 19 -12.98 20.13 9.32
C ALA A 19 -13.25 18.95 8.37
N VAL A 20 -13.58 17.78 8.91
CA VAL A 20 -14.04 16.61 8.16
C VAL A 20 -15.52 16.40 8.40
N TYR A 21 -16.32 16.57 7.35
CA TYR A 21 -17.75 16.26 7.37
C TYR A 21 -17.99 14.82 6.91
N THR A 22 -18.66 14.01 7.73
CA THR A 22 -18.94 12.60 7.41
C THR A 22 -20.30 12.17 7.92
N ASP A 23 -20.93 11.28 7.18
CA ASP A 23 -22.15 10.54 7.54
C ASP A 23 -21.88 9.31 8.42
N HIS A 24 -20.63 9.09 8.81
CA HIS A 24 -20.24 7.95 9.62
C HIS A 24 -20.09 8.36 11.10
N ALA A 25 -21.19 8.21 11.87
CA ALA A 25 -21.30 8.71 13.25
C ALA A 25 -20.24 8.14 14.22
N SER A 26 -19.80 6.89 14.01
CA SER A 26 -18.81 6.22 14.87
C SER A 26 -17.42 6.90 14.85
N LEU A 27 -17.12 7.70 13.83
CA LEU A 27 -15.86 8.46 13.73
C LEU A 27 -15.78 9.64 14.71
N ARG A 28 -16.92 10.03 15.32
CA ARG A 28 -16.95 11.10 16.33
C ARG A 28 -16.39 10.64 17.68
N THR A 29 -16.49 9.35 17.97
CA THR A 29 -16.10 8.74 19.25
C THR A 29 -14.89 7.82 19.12
N SER A 30 -14.46 7.49 17.90
CA SER A 30 -13.37 6.54 17.63
C SER A 30 -12.02 6.90 18.28
N THR A 31 -11.72 8.19 18.45
CA THR A 31 -10.51 8.67 19.14
C THR A 31 -10.60 8.60 20.67
N LYS A 32 -11.80 8.39 21.23
CA LYS A 32 -12.08 8.38 22.67
C LYS A 32 -12.42 6.99 23.23
N SER A 33 -12.55 5.97 22.36
CA SER A 33 -12.92 4.61 22.78
C SER A 33 -11.74 3.89 23.46
N PRO A 34 -11.92 3.34 24.69
CA PRO A 34 -10.84 2.67 25.44
C PRO A 34 -10.48 1.28 24.88
N HIS A 35 -11.39 0.64 24.14
CA HIS A 35 -11.16 -0.66 23.49
C HIS A 35 -11.17 -0.50 21.97
N LEU A 36 -9.98 -0.62 21.36
CA LEU A 36 -9.79 -0.46 19.93
C LEU A 36 -9.54 -1.82 19.28
N SER A 37 -10.34 -2.15 18.25
CA SER A 37 -10.03 -3.29 17.39
C SER A 37 -8.68 -3.06 16.67
N GLN A 38 -7.97 -4.13 16.34
CA GLN A 38 -6.68 -4.06 15.63
C GLN A 38 -6.79 -3.34 14.26
N ARG A 39 -7.98 -3.36 13.66
CA ARG A 39 -8.32 -2.56 12.49
C ARG A 39 -8.40 -1.09 12.89
N MET A 40 -9.24 -0.71 13.85
CA MET A 40 -9.39 0.68 14.28
C MET A 40 -8.07 1.32 14.75
N ALA A 41 -7.23 0.59 15.48
CA ALA A 41 -5.92 1.09 15.93
C ALA A 41 -5.00 1.48 14.76
N ARG A 42 -4.97 0.69 13.68
CA ARG A 42 -4.21 1.01 12.46
C ARG A 42 -4.73 2.27 11.77
N TRP A 43 -6.05 2.50 11.81
CA TRP A 43 -6.67 3.66 11.19
C TRP A 43 -6.47 4.92 12.04
N LEU A 44 -6.56 4.81 13.37
CA LEU A 44 -6.27 5.91 14.29
C LEU A 44 -4.81 6.36 14.21
N SER A 45 -3.87 5.44 14.04
CA SER A 45 -2.46 5.78 13.82
C SER A 45 -2.23 6.55 12.52
N LEU A 46 -3.05 6.34 11.49
CA LEU A 46 -2.99 7.14 10.27
C LEU A 46 -3.64 8.51 10.51
N PHE A 47 -4.74 8.55 11.24
CA PHE A 47 -5.48 9.78 11.53
C PHE A 47 -4.69 10.73 12.43
N SER A 48 -3.86 10.21 13.34
CA SER A 48 -2.98 11.03 14.19
C SER A 48 -1.91 11.81 13.43
N GLU A 49 -1.68 11.50 12.15
CA GLU A 49 -0.78 12.32 11.30
C GLU A 49 -1.41 13.65 10.87
N TYR A 50 -2.72 13.85 11.09
CA TYR A 50 -3.48 14.99 10.59
C TYR A 50 -4.19 15.71 11.73
N ASN A 51 -4.20 17.05 11.70
CA ASN A 51 -4.92 17.87 12.66
C ASN A 51 -6.33 18.20 12.15
N PHE A 52 -7.36 17.43 12.53
CA PHE A 52 -8.72 17.66 12.06
C PHE A 52 -9.81 17.46 13.12
N VAL A 53 -10.97 18.07 12.89
CA VAL A 53 -12.19 17.90 13.69
C VAL A 53 -13.27 17.21 12.87
N VAL A 54 -13.88 16.16 13.41
CA VAL A 54 -14.95 15.40 12.74
C VAL A 54 -16.32 15.99 13.07
N HIS A 55 -17.04 16.42 12.04
CA HIS A 55 -18.43 16.85 12.11
C HIS A 55 -19.34 15.80 11.47
N TYR A 56 -20.24 15.23 12.27
CA TYR A 56 -21.24 14.31 11.75
C TYR A 56 -22.33 15.07 10.99
N LYS A 57 -22.62 14.63 9.76
CA LYS A 57 -23.76 15.08 8.96
C LYS A 57 -24.60 13.87 8.54
N PRO A 58 -25.89 13.77 8.93
CA PRO A 58 -26.75 12.67 8.49
C PRO A 58 -26.72 12.50 6.98
N GLY A 59 -26.65 11.25 6.49
CA GLY A 59 -26.51 10.96 5.05
C GLY A 59 -27.55 11.67 4.16
N LYS A 60 -28.81 11.75 4.63
CA LYS A 60 -29.90 12.48 3.94
C LYS A 60 -29.62 13.98 3.71
N SER A 61 -28.78 14.59 4.54
CA SER A 61 -28.37 16.00 4.45
C SER A 61 -27.02 16.20 3.78
N ASN A 62 -26.29 15.12 3.49
CA ASN A 62 -24.97 15.16 2.87
C ASN A 62 -25.07 15.02 1.33
N ILE A 63 -26.01 15.77 0.74
CA ILE A 63 -26.42 15.64 -0.66
C ILE A 63 -25.24 15.83 -1.63
N LEU A 64 -24.31 16.74 -1.32
CA LEU A 64 -23.13 16.99 -2.15
C LEU A 64 -22.17 15.80 -2.18
N ALA A 65 -21.91 15.15 -1.04
CA ALA A 65 -21.03 13.99 -0.99
C ALA A 65 -21.68 12.75 -1.64
N ASP A 66 -23.00 12.60 -1.49
CA ASP A 66 -23.78 11.54 -2.13
C ASP A 66 -23.85 11.73 -3.66
N ALA A 67 -24.04 12.96 -4.14
CA ALA A 67 -23.99 13.27 -5.57
C ALA A 67 -22.61 13.04 -6.18
N LEU A 68 -21.53 13.39 -5.47
CA LEU A 68 -20.16 13.18 -5.94
C LEU A 68 -19.72 11.72 -5.87
N SER A 69 -20.25 10.92 -4.93
CA SER A 69 -19.94 9.48 -4.83
C SER A 69 -20.69 8.62 -5.86
N ARG A 70 -21.81 9.14 -6.40
CA ARG A 70 -22.63 8.49 -7.43
C ARG A 70 -22.33 8.96 -8.86
N ARG A 71 -21.29 9.78 -9.06
CA ARG A 71 -20.88 10.25 -10.39
C ARG A 71 -20.41 9.07 -11.24
N PRO A 72 -21.07 8.75 -12.37
CA PRO A 72 -20.70 7.61 -13.21
C PRO A 72 -19.34 7.78 -13.89
N ASP A 73 -18.85 9.02 -14.02
CA ASP A 73 -17.54 9.43 -14.55
C ASP A 73 -16.39 9.37 -13.52
N TYR A 74 -16.69 9.29 -12.22
CA TYR A 74 -15.68 9.32 -11.16
C TYR A 74 -15.37 7.91 -10.63
N ASP A 75 -14.45 7.20 -11.29
CA ASP A 75 -13.88 5.96 -10.76
C ASP A 75 -12.52 6.22 -10.07
N PRO A 76 -12.40 6.17 -8.73
CA PRO A 76 -11.11 6.30 -8.06
C PRO A 76 -10.11 5.18 -8.37
N ARG A 77 -10.49 4.14 -9.14
CA ARG A 77 -9.62 3.04 -9.60
C ARG A 77 -8.79 3.39 -10.84
N THR A 78 -9.13 4.44 -11.61
CA THR A 78 -8.36 4.86 -12.80
C THR A 78 -7.12 5.70 -12.49
N GLN A 79 -7.00 6.30 -11.29
CA GLN A 79 -5.92 7.26 -11.00
C GLN A 79 -4.77 6.78 -10.09
N TRP A 80 -4.87 5.66 -9.38
CA TRP A 80 -3.80 5.26 -8.46
C TRP A 80 -3.48 3.77 -8.50
N GLY A 81 -2.35 3.45 -9.14
CA GLY A 81 -1.70 2.16 -9.00
C GLY A 81 -1.28 1.92 -7.55
N ARG A 82 -1.71 0.78 -7.00
CA ARG A 82 -1.30 0.13 -5.73
C ARG A 82 -1.63 0.87 -4.42
N HIS A 83 -2.34 0.20 -3.51
CA HIS A 83 -1.88 -0.12 -2.14
C HIS A 83 -2.86 -1.07 -1.39
N ALA A 84 -2.50 -2.38 -1.38
CA ALA A 84 -2.58 -3.46 -0.36
C ALA A 84 -3.64 -3.47 0.78
N VAL A 85 -4.14 -4.57 1.35
CA VAL A 85 -4.08 -6.06 1.25
C VAL A 85 -5.14 -6.58 2.28
N GLY A 86 -5.72 -7.78 2.09
CA GLY A 86 -6.11 -8.65 3.22
C GLY A 86 -7.46 -9.37 3.10
N ASP A 87 -7.37 -10.62 2.61
CA ASP A 87 -8.08 -11.88 2.90
C ASP A 87 -9.61 -11.96 3.10
N ASP A 88 -10.16 -12.87 2.29
CA ASP A 88 -11.20 -13.89 2.53
C ASP A 88 -12.51 -13.47 3.22
N GLU A 89 -13.60 -13.45 2.45
CA GLU A 89 -14.69 -14.44 2.45
C GLU A 89 -15.82 -13.94 1.52
N ASP A 90 -16.37 -14.86 0.72
CA ASP A 90 -17.65 -14.76 0.00
C ASP A 90 -17.92 -13.55 -0.90
N ASP A 91 -17.41 -13.60 -2.15
CA ASP A 91 -17.96 -12.80 -3.25
C ASP A 91 -18.57 -13.73 -4.31
N GLU A 92 -19.81 -14.17 -4.07
CA GLU A 92 -20.79 -14.63 -5.09
C GLU A 92 -21.44 -13.42 -5.80
N GLU A 93 -20.79 -12.25 -5.77
CA GLU A 93 -21.24 -11.07 -6.50
C GLU A 93 -20.36 -10.86 -7.73
N CYS A 94 -21.01 -10.86 -8.89
CA CYS A 94 -20.39 -10.68 -10.18
C CYS A 94 -19.68 -9.32 -10.20
N ALA A 95 -18.35 -9.31 -10.14
CA ALA A 95 -17.56 -8.09 -10.32
C ALA A 95 -17.84 -7.51 -11.72
N VAL A 96 -18.75 -6.55 -11.80
CA VAL A 96 -18.99 -5.75 -13.00
C VAL A 96 -17.86 -4.74 -13.09
N CYS A 97 -16.80 -5.11 -13.80
CA CYS A 97 -15.79 -4.16 -14.23
C CYS A 97 -16.30 -3.45 -15.49
N LEU A 98 -16.79 -2.21 -15.35
CA LEU A 98 -16.91 -1.29 -16.48
C LEU A 98 -15.50 -0.81 -16.81
N ALA A 99 -14.96 -1.29 -17.93
CA ALA A 99 -13.57 -1.08 -18.32
C ALA A 99 -13.47 -0.05 -19.45
N GLU A 100 -13.60 1.24 -19.14
CA GLU A 100 -13.13 2.30 -20.05
C GLU A 100 -11.63 2.54 -19.85
N GLY A 101 -10.88 2.62 -20.95
CA GLY A 101 -9.51 3.14 -20.95
C GLY A 101 -8.41 2.12 -20.67
N VAL A 102 -8.28 1.11 -21.52
CA VAL A 102 -6.95 0.54 -21.86
C VAL A 102 -6.97 0.45 -23.38
N ALA A 103 -6.04 1.16 -24.03
CA ALA A 103 -5.87 1.17 -25.47
C ALA A 103 -6.01 -0.26 -25.99
N ALA A 104 -7.07 -0.48 -26.77
CA ALA A 104 -7.37 -1.74 -27.38
C ALA A 104 -6.22 -2.06 -28.33
N VAL A 105 -5.43 -3.09 -28.01
CA VAL A 105 -5.10 -4.02 -29.08
C VAL A 105 -6.45 -4.68 -29.37
N GLU A 106 -7.11 -4.25 -30.44
CA GLU A 106 -8.25 -4.99 -30.98
C GLU A 106 -7.73 -6.34 -31.44
N ILE A 107 -7.61 -7.29 -30.53
CA ILE A 107 -7.55 -8.70 -30.89
C ILE A 107 -9.00 -9.07 -31.18
N SER A 108 -9.49 -8.65 -32.35
CA SER A 108 -10.63 -9.32 -32.96
C SER A 108 -10.24 -10.79 -33.02
N ALA A 109 -10.82 -11.62 -32.16
CA ALA A 109 -10.48 -13.03 -32.04
C ALA A 109 -10.24 -13.61 -33.45
N THR A 110 -9.02 -14.05 -33.71
CA THR A 110 -8.66 -14.55 -35.05
C THR A 110 -9.69 -15.58 -35.47
N SER A 111 -10.07 -15.63 -36.75
CA SER A 111 -11.00 -16.64 -37.30
C SER A 111 -10.83 -18.03 -36.65
N PRO A 112 -9.60 -18.59 -36.53
CA PRO A 112 -9.40 -19.91 -35.92
C PRO A 112 -9.82 -20.05 -34.45
N LEU A 113 -9.81 -19.00 -33.63
CA LEU A 113 -10.29 -19.07 -32.24
C LEU A 113 -11.82 -19.08 -32.18
N ARG A 114 -12.47 -18.29 -33.04
CA ARG A 114 -13.93 -18.26 -33.15
C ARG A 114 -14.47 -19.59 -33.66
N ASP A 115 -13.84 -20.14 -34.67
CA ASP A 115 -14.19 -21.45 -35.25
C ASP A 115 -14.03 -22.58 -34.21
N ALA A 116 -12.98 -22.51 -33.37
CA ALA A 116 -12.79 -23.47 -32.28
C ALA A 116 -13.86 -23.35 -31.17
N ILE A 117 -14.29 -22.13 -30.84
CA ILE A 117 -15.39 -21.91 -29.88
C ILE A 117 -16.70 -22.46 -30.43
N ASP A 118 -16.99 -22.20 -31.71
CA ASP A 118 -18.20 -22.68 -32.38
C ASP A 118 -18.27 -24.22 -32.38
N ALA A 119 -17.21 -24.89 -32.85
CA ALA A 119 -17.12 -26.34 -32.85
C ALA A 119 -17.25 -26.94 -31.42
N ALA A 120 -16.75 -26.24 -30.40
CA ALA A 120 -16.85 -26.69 -29.01
C ALA A 120 -18.27 -26.58 -28.44
N TYR A 121 -19.18 -25.80 -29.02
CA TYR A 121 -20.57 -25.73 -28.55
C TYR A 121 -21.32 -27.05 -28.71
N GLU A 122 -20.98 -27.88 -29.69
CA GLU A 122 -21.61 -29.19 -29.88
C GLU A 122 -21.38 -30.12 -28.67
N HIS A 123 -20.23 -29.94 -28.01
CA HIS A 123 -19.78 -30.77 -26.89
C HIS A 123 -20.23 -30.23 -25.52
N ASP A 124 -20.70 -28.97 -25.46
CA ASP A 124 -21.28 -28.37 -24.26
C ASP A 124 -22.81 -28.36 -24.32
N ALA A 125 -23.44 -29.28 -23.59
CA ALA A 125 -24.90 -29.40 -23.55
C ALA A 125 -25.62 -28.10 -23.14
N ALA A 126 -25.02 -27.27 -22.28
CA ALA A 126 -25.64 -26.02 -21.84
C ALA A 126 -25.63 -24.97 -22.96
N CYS A 127 -24.52 -24.85 -23.68
CA CYS A 127 -24.41 -23.96 -24.83
C CYS A 127 -25.24 -24.47 -26.01
N SER A 128 -25.14 -25.76 -26.35
CA SER A 128 -25.89 -26.41 -27.42
C SER A 128 -27.41 -26.24 -27.26
N GLU A 129 -27.96 -26.52 -26.07
CA GLU A 129 -29.40 -26.36 -25.83
C GLU A 129 -29.83 -24.88 -25.85
N MET A 130 -28.97 -23.95 -25.38
CA MET A 130 -29.23 -22.51 -25.47
C MET A 130 -29.31 -22.05 -26.94
N ILE A 131 -28.34 -22.45 -27.77
CA ILE A 131 -28.31 -22.11 -29.20
C ILE A 131 -29.55 -22.68 -29.91
N LYS A 132 -29.89 -23.95 -29.67
CA LYS A 132 -31.11 -24.58 -30.24
C LYS A 132 -32.38 -23.80 -29.85
N TYR A 133 -32.50 -23.42 -28.58
CA TYR A 133 -33.64 -22.62 -28.11
C TYR A 133 -33.68 -21.23 -28.77
N LEU A 134 -32.56 -20.53 -28.89
CA LEU A 134 -32.51 -19.19 -29.47
C LEU A 134 -32.80 -19.21 -30.98
N ARG A 135 -32.42 -20.28 -31.69
CA ARG A 135 -32.73 -20.48 -33.12
C ARG A 135 -34.20 -20.86 -33.36
N ALA A 136 -34.79 -21.68 -32.48
CA ALA A 136 -36.18 -22.13 -32.59
C ALA A 136 -36.90 -22.09 -31.22
N PRO A 137 -37.37 -20.90 -30.78
CA PRO A 137 -38.00 -20.74 -29.48
C PRO A 137 -39.31 -21.54 -29.38
N SER A 138 -39.39 -22.43 -28.40
CA SER A 138 -40.61 -23.20 -28.09
C SER A 138 -40.63 -23.57 -26.61
N ASP A 139 -41.82 -23.81 -26.05
CA ASP A 139 -41.95 -24.19 -24.64
C ASP A 139 -41.28 -25.54 -24.31
N SER A 140 -41.26 -26.46 -25.27
CA SER A 140 -40.53 -27.73 -25.15
C SER A 140 -39.02 -27.51 -25.12
N ALA A 141 -38.47 -26.65 -26.00
CA ALA A 141 -37.06 -26.27 -25.98
C ALA A 141 -36.69 -25.49 -24.71
N ARG A 142 -37.54 -24.57 -24.27
CA ARG A 142 -37.33 -23.79 -23.05
C ARG A 142 -37.19 -24.69 -21.83
N ARG A 143 -37.99 -25.76 -21.74
CA ARG A 143 -37.94 -26.74 -20.63
C ARG A 143 -36.65 -27.56 -20.59
N ARG A 144 -35.95 -27.74 -21.71
CA ARG A 144 -34.64 -28.43 -21.76
C ARG A 144 -33.50 -27.59 -21.19
N LEU A 145 -33.66 -26.26 -21.13
CA LEU A 145 -32.69 -25.38 -20.52
C LEU A 145 -32.65 -25.55 -18.99
N SER A 146 -31.43 -25.47 -18.42
CA SER A 146 -31.25 -25.46 -16.97
C SER A 146 -32.05 -24.31 -16.31
N PRO A 147 -32.49 -24.42 -15.05
CA PRO A 147 -33.21 -23.35 -14.36
C PRO A 147 -32.48 -22.00 -14.39
N ARG A 148 -31.15 -22.03 -14.24
CA ARG A 148 -30.29 -20.83 -14.32
C ARG A 148 -30.30 -20.22 -15.71
N SER A 149 -30.09 -21.05 -16.75
CA SER A 149 -30.15 -20.64 -18.15
C SER A 149 -31.51 -20.02 -18.48
N ARG A 150 -32.61 -20.67 -18.07
CA ARG A 150 -34.01 -20.20 -18.27
C ARG A 150 -34.28 -18.82 -17.67
N SER A 151 -33.73 -18.54 -16.49
CA SER A 151 -33.95 -17.26 -15.79
C SER A 151 -33.24 -16.07 -16.43
N ARG A 152 -32.25 -16.33 -17.30
CA ARG A 152 -31.39 -15.30 -17.91
C ARG A 152 -31.38 -15.37 -19.43
N VAL A 153 -32.33 -16.08 -20.05
CA VAL A 153 -32.39 -16.28 -21.51
C VAL A 153 -32.36 -14.94 -22.25
N ASP A 154 -32.99 -13.91 -21.70
CA ASP A 154 -33.03 -12.57 -22.28
C ASP A 154 -31.67 -11.86 -22.34
N ARG A 155 -30.65 -12.42 -21.70
CA ARG A 155 -29.26 -11.96 -21.73
C ARG A 155 -28.42 -12.68 -22.78
N TYR A 156 -28.95 -13.74 -23.39
CA TYR A 156 -28.26 -14.50 -24.42
C TYR A 156 -28.81 -14.17 -25.80
N ALA A 157 -27.93 -14.13 -26.79
CA ALA A 157 -28.29 -13.99 -28.20
C ALA A 157 -27.33 -14.84 -29.05
N VAL A 158 -27.74 -15.19 -30.26
CA VAL A 158 -26.86 -15.82 -31.25
C VAL A 158 -26.51 -14.76 -32.28
N ASP A 159 -25.21 -14.49 -32.45
CA ASP A 159 -24.68 -13.66 -33.52
C ASP A 159 -23.91 -14.55 -34.51
N ARG A 160 -24.46 -14.72 -35.71
CA ARG A 160 -24.02 -15.71 -36.70
C ARG A 160 -24.04 -17.13 -36.11
N GLU A 161 -22.87 -17.68 -35.80
CA GLU A 161 -22.71 -19.00 -35.17
C GLU A 161 -22.36 -18.91 -33.68
N LEU A 162 -22.00 -17.72 -33.18
CA LEU A 162 -21.51 -17.56 -31.82
C LEU A 162 -22.62 -17.24 -30.82
N LEU A 163 -22.61 -17.92 -29.67
CA LEU A 163 -23.45 -17.57 -28.54
C LEU A 163 -22.84 -16.36 -27.84
N THR A 164 -23.64 -15.33 -27.61
CA THR A 164 -23.24 -14.10 -26.92
C THR A 164 -24.03 -13.89 -25.64
N TYR A 165 -23.44 -13.17 -24.68
CA TYR A 165 -24.05 -12.85 -23.39
C TYR A 165 -23.83 -11.39 -23.01
N CYS A 166 -24.90 -10.72 -22.58
CA CYS A 166 -24.87 -9.35 -22.06
C CYS A 166 -25.19 -9.35 -20.56
N VAL A 167 -24.32 -8.76 -19.73
CA VAL A 167 -24.58 -8.68 -18.28
C VAL A 167 -25.77 -7.76 -18.00
N VAL A 168 -25.78 -6.61 -18.67
CA VAL A 168 -26.92 -5.69 -18.79
C VAL A 168 -27.28 -5.57 -20.26
N ARG A 169 -28.57 -5.36 -20.61
CA ARG A 169 -29.01 -5.26 -22.02
C ARG A 169 -28.33 -4.15 -22.83
N ALA A 170 -27.72 -3.17 -22.18
CA ALA A 170 -26.97 -2.08 -22.79
C ALA A 170 -25.45 -2.36 -22.94
N ASP A 171 -24.95 -3.46 -22.37
CA ASP A 171 -23.54 -3.82 -22.48
C ASP A 171 -23.21 -4.39 -23.86
N THR A 172 -21.93 -4.27 -24.24
CA THR A 172 -21.39 -4.95 -25.40
C THR A 172 -21.53 -6.47 -25.24
N PRO A 173 -22.03 -7.17 -26.29
CA PRO A 173 -22.19 -8.62 -26.24
C PRO A 173 -20.83 -9.31 -26.14
N ARG A 174 -20.72 -10.27 -25.22
CA ARG A 174 -19.50 -11.05 -24.98
C ARG A 174 -19.68 -12.46 -25.51
N ILE A 175 -18.69 -13.01 -26.19
CA ILE A 175 -18.71 -14.38 -26.69
C ILE A 175 -18.71 -15.35 -25.51
N VAL A 176 -19.70 -16.25 -25.48
CA VAL A 176 -19.79 -17.28 -24.47
C VAL A 176 -18.80 -18.38 -24.79
N VAL A 177 -17.89 -18.67 -23.87
CA VAL A 177 -16.92 -19.76 -24.02
C VAL A 177 -17.50 -21.03 -23.39
N PRO A 178 -17.59 -22.15 -24.11
CA PRO A 178 -18.16 -23.39 -23.61
C PRO A 178 -17.35 -23.96 -22.43
N LEU A 179 -17.90 -24.99 -21.78
CA LEU A 179 -17.22 -25.77 -20.74
C LEU A 179 -16.15 -26.68 -21.34
N ASP A 180 -15.11 -26.05 -21.89
CA ASP A 180 -13.90 -26.67 -22.40
C ASP A 180 -12.71 -26.03 -21.67
N ASP A 181 -12.05 -26.82 -20.83
CA ASP A 181 -10.96 -26.38 -19.97
C ASP A 181 -9.70 -26.01 -20.77
N ASP A 182 -9.43 -26.70 -21.88
CA ASP A 182 -8.28 -26.46 -22.75
C ASP A 182 -8.49 -25.17 -23.55
N LEU A 183 -9.70 -24.96 -24.08
CA LEU A 183 -10.06 -23.74 -24.79
C LEU A 183 -10.00 -22.52 -23.87
N ARG A 184 -10.53 -22.63 -22.65
CA ARG A 184 -10.44 -21.57 -21.64
C ARG A 184 -9.00 -21.28 -21.25
N ALA A 185 -8.18 -22.31 -21.05
CA ALA A 185 -6.76 -22.17 -20.77
C ALA A 185 -6.03 -21.44 -21.90
N ARG A 186 -6.27 -21.83 -23.16
CA ARG A 186 -5.70 -21.19 -24.35
C ARG A 186 -6.07 -19.70 -24.43
N ILE A 187 -7.33 -19.36 -24.18
CA ILE A 187 -7.78 -17.96 -24.15
C ILE A 187 -7.06 -17.20 -23.04
N ILE A 188 -6.99 -17.74 -21.81
CA ILE A 188 -6.30 -17.04 -20.71
C ILE A 188 -4.80 -16.88 -21.03
N HIS A 189 -4.17 -17.90 -21.60
CA HIS A 189 -2.76 -17.88 -22.00
C HIS A 189 -2.47 -16.75 -23.01
N GLU A 190 -3.28 -16.61 -24.05
CA GLU A 190 -3.10 -15.57 -25.08
C GLU A 190 -3.14 -14.16 -24.48
N PHE A 191 -3.99 -13.95 -23.47
CA PHE A 191 -4.19 -12.64 -22.83
C PHE A 191 -3.34 -12.40 -21.57
N HIS A 192 -2.56 -13.39 -21.12
CA HIS A 192 -1.72 -13.28 -19.93
C HIS A 192 -0.25 -13.60 -20.21
N ASP A 193 0.02 -14.75 -20.81
CA ASP A 193 1.35 -15.34 -20.97
C ASP A 193 2.02 -14.94 -22.28
N SER A 194 1.27 -14.42 -23.25
CA SER A 194 1.86 -13.93 -24.49
C SER A 194 2.83 -12.76 -24.21
N PRO A 195 3.96 -12.67 -24.94
CA PRO A 195 4.93 -11.58 -24.75
C PRO A 195 4.31 -10.19 -24.91
N SER A 196 3.30 -10.05 -25.77
CA SER A 196 2.54 -8.81 -26.00
C SER A 196 1.56 -8.49 -24.86
N ALA A 197 1.02 -9.49 -24.17
CA ALA A 197 0.15 -9.29 -23.01
C ALA A 197 0.91 -8.87 -21.74
N GLY A 198 2.18 -9.28 -21.59
CA GLY A 198 3.08 -8.75 -20.56
C GLY A 198 2.74 -9.16 -19.12
N HIS A 199 2.13 -10.34 -18.90
CA HIS A 199 1.89 -10.90 -17.56
C HIS A 199 1.18 -9.93 -16.60
N LEU A 200 0.13 -9.27 -17.10
CA LEU A 200 -0.64 -8.33 -16.30
C LEU A 200 -1.23 -9.01 -15.06
N GLY A 201 -1.35 -8.23 -13.98
CA GLY A 201 -1.96 -8.73 -12.75
C GLY A 201 -3.43 -9.10 -12.94
N ARG A 202 -3.93 -9.98 -12.06
CA ARG A 202 -5.30 -10.51 -12.02
C ARG A 202 -6.41 -9.57 -12.53
N GLU A 203 -6.53 -8.39 -11.94
CA GLU A 203 -7.62 -7.45 -12.28
C GLU A 203 -7.53 -6.95 -13.72
N LYS A 204 -6.31 -6.68 -14.20
CA LYS A 204 -6.09 -6.17 -15.56
C LYS A 204 -6.34 -7.25 -16.60
N THR A 205 -5.82 -8.46 -16.39
CA THR A 205 -6.07 -9.60 -17.29
C THR A 205 -7.57 -9.91 -17.37
N PHE A 206 -8.28 -9.89 -16.24
CA PHE A 206 -9.74 -10.05 -16.25
C PHE A 206 -10.46 -8.92 -16.98
N ALA A 207 -10.08 -7.67 -16.74
CA ALA A 207 -10.69 -6.53 -17.41
C ALA A 207 -10.52 -6.62 -18.94
N THR A 208 -9.37 -7.10 -19.43
CA THR A 208 -9.17 -7.33 -20.86
C THR A 208 -10.02 -8.50 -21.38
N LEU A 209 -9.93 -9.68 -20.75
CA LEU A 209 -10.68 -10.88 -21.17
C LEU A 209 -12.20 -10.67 -21.15
N SER A 210 -12.70 -9.97 -20.13
CA SER A 210 -14.13 -9.79 -19.91
C SER A 210 -14.80 -8.81 -20.87
N ARG A 211 -14.03 -8.13 -21.72
CA ARG A 211 -14.59 -7.30 -22.81
C ARG A 211 -15.17 -8.16 -23.91
N ASP A 212 -14.46 -9.22 -24.28
CA ASP A 212 -14.77 -10.03 -25.46
C ASP A 212 -15.37 -11.39 -25.09
N PHE A 213 -15.04 -11.93 -23.91
CA PHE A 213 -15.43 -13.28 -23.52
C PHE A 213 -16.22 -13.33 -22.21
N TYR A 214 -17.05 -14.36 -22.10
CA TYR A 214 -17.81 -14.67 -20.89
C TYR A 214 -17.92 -16.18 -20.67
N TRP A 215 -17.73 -16.60 -19.42
CA TRP A 215 -18.20 -17.89 -18.94
C TRP A 215 -18.44 -17.81 -17.42
N PRO A 216 -19.26 -18.72 -16.85
CA PRO A 216 -19.49 -18.76 -15.41
C PRO A 216 -18.18 -18.91 -14.63
N HIS A 217 -18.03 -18.12 -13.55
CA HIS A 217 -16.86 -18.13 -12.68
C HIS A 217 -15.51 -17.83 -13.37
N MET A 218 -15.53 -17.09 -14.49
CA MET A 218 -14.32 -16.67 -15.22
C MET A 218 -13.25 -16.02 -14.33
N TYR A 219 -13.63 -15.17 -13.38
CA TYR A 219 -12.69 -14.55 -12.46
C TYR A 219 -11.94 -15.55 -11.59
N LYS A 220 -12.61 -16.61 -11.11
CA LYS A 220 -12.00 -17.67 -10.30
C LYS A 220 -10.94 -18.44 -11.09
N TRP A 221 -11.26 -18.75 -12.34
CA TRP A 221 -10.35 -19.39 -13.30
C TRP A 221 -9.10 -18.55 -13.54
N MET A 222 -9.27 -17.30 -13.94
CA MET A 222 -8.17 -16.37 -14.19
C MET A 222 -7.33 -16.12 -12.91
N ARG A 223 -7.95 -15.99 -11.72
CA ARG A 223 -7.24 -15.89 -10.44
C ARG A 223 -6.34 -17.11 -10.19
N LYS A 224 -6.84 -18.32 -10.47
CA LYS A 224 -6.07 -19.56 -10.32
C LYS A 224 -4.87 -19.56 -11.29
N TRP A 225 -5.10 -19.18 -12.54
CA TRP A 225 -4.08 -19.11 -13.59
C TRP A 225 -2.93 -18.16 -13.25
N VAL A 226 -3.22 -16.90 -12.92
CA VAL A 226 -2.20 -15.90 -12.56
C VAL A 226 -1.41 -16.33 -11.31
N ARG A 227 -2.05 -17.06 -10.38
CA ARG A 227 -1.39 -17.60 -9.20
C ARG A 227 -0.45 -18.77 -9.52
N SER A 228 -0.72 -19.55 -10.57
CA SER A 228 0.16 -20.63 -11.03
C SER A 228 1.20 -20.20 -12.07
N CYS A 229 1.11 -18.98 -12.63
CA CYS A 229 2.07 -18.47 -13.60
C CYS A 229 3.47 -18.27 -12.98
N GLU A 230 4.45 -19.05 -13.44
CA GLU A 230 5.83 -19.06 -12.91
C GLU A 230 6.53 -17.70 -13.07
N ALA A 231 6.42 -17.08 -14.25
CA ALA A 231 6.99 -15.76 -14.53
C ALA A 231 6.47 -14.69 -13.54
N CYS A 232 5.16 -14.68 -13.29
CA CYS A 232 4.54 -13.79 -12.29
C CYS A 232 5.05 -14.08 -10.87
N GLN A 233 5.09 -15.35 -10.46
CA GLN A 233 5.50 -15.71 -9.10
C GLN A 233 6.98 -15.40 -8.85
N ARG A 234 7.84 -15.52 -9.86
CA ARG A 234 9.28 -15.22 -9.76
C ARG A 234 9.57 -13.73 -9.59
N VAL A 235 8.81 -12.88 -10.28
CA VAL A 235 9.01 -11.42 -10.27
C VAL A 235 8.33 -10.76 -9.06
N LYS A 236 7.22 -11.32 -8.58
CA LYS A 236 6.44 -10.72 -7.50
C LYS A 236 7.18 -10.86 -6.17
N PRO A 237 7.52 -9.75 -5.47
CA PRO A 237 8.14 -9.84 -4.16
C PRO A 237 7.20 -10.56 -3.20
N ALA A 238 7.73 -11.54 -2.46
CA ALA A 238 6.98 -12.17 -1.40
C ALA A 238 6.49 -11.08 -0.42
N PRO A 239 5.21 -11.14 0.02
CA PRO A 239 4.75 -10.26 1.08
C PRO A 239 5.63 -10.52 2.30
N SER A 240 6.49 -9.57 2.66
CA SER A 240 7.29 -9.72 3.87
C SER A 240 6.33 -9.69 5.05
N ARG A 241 6.27 -10.81 5.79
CA ARG A 241 5.71 -10.84 7.13
C ARG A 241 6.65 -10.02 8.00
N GLN A 242 6.45 -8.71 8.04
CA GLN A 242 7.20 -7.84 8.94
C GLN A 242 6.93 -8.31 10.37
N ALA A 243 7.98 -8.66 11.10
CA ALA A 243 7.87 -9.00 12.51
C ALA A 243 7.21 -7.84 13.28
N PRO A 244 6.41 -8.12 14.33
CA PRO A 244 5.81 -7.08 15.15
C PRO A 244 6.89 -6.10 15.66
N LEU A 245 6.68 -4.81 15.43
CA LEU A 245 7.58 -3.77 15.90
C LEU A 245 7.52 -3.71 17.43
N ARG A 246 8.65 -3.84 18.11
CA ARG A 246 8.74 -3.61 19.57
C ARG A 246 9.00 -2.10 19.80
N PRO A 247 8.08 -1.37 20.46
CA PRO A 247 8.32 0.03 20.78
C PRO A 247 9.47 0.16 21.78
N LEU A 248 10.23 1.24 21.64
CA LEU A 248 11.26 1.60 22.61
C LEU A 248 10.60 2.00 23.95
N PRO A 249 11.31 1.85 25.08
CA PRO A 249 10.81 2.32 26.37
C PRO A 249 10.43 3.82 26.31
N VAL A 250 9.34 4.17 27.00
CA VAL A 250 8.92 5.57 27.14
C VAL A 250 9.78 6.24 28.21
N ALA A 251 10.37 7.38 27.87
CA ALA A 251 11.19 8.15 28.81
C ALA A 251 10.34 8.67 29.98
N ARG A 252 10.85 8.57 31.21
CA ARG A 252 10.11 8.97 32.41
C ARG A 252 10.43 10.40 32.87
N GLY A 253 11.52 10.96 32.38
CA GLY A 253 11.93 12.34 32.67
C GLY A 253 12.81 12.90 31.56
N ALA A 254 13.06 14.21 31.62
CA ALA A 254 13.96 14.89 30.68
C ALA A 254 15.37 14.30 30.79
N TRP A 255 15.97 14.02 29.62
CA TRP A 255 17.34 13.50 29.47
C TRP A 255 17.59 12.10 30.06
N ASP A 256 16.54 11.40 30.47
CA ASP A 256 16.59 10.01 30.94
C ASP A 256 16.91 9.02 29.79
N LEU A 257 16.34 9.30 28.61
CA LEU A 257 16.60 8.55 27.38
C LEU A 257 17.05 9.50 26.28
N VAL A 258 18.27 9.32 25.80
CA VAL A 258 18.84 10.15 24.72
C VAL A 258 18.88 9.35 23.44
N SER A 259 18.50 9.99 22.34
CA SER A 259 18.72 9.47 20.99
C SER A 259 19.88 10.20 20.35
N MET A 260 20.81 9.48 19.72
CA MET A 260 21.91 10.08 18.97
C MET A 260 21.91 9.61 17.52
N ASP A 261 22.26 10.51 16.60
CA ASP A 261 22.46 10.19 15.18
C ASP A 261 23.48 11.14 14.53
N PHE A 262 24.10 10.70 13.45
CA PHE A 262 24.94 11.55 12.61
C PHE A 262 24.19 11.99 11.35
N VAL A 263 24.32 13.27 11.02
CA VAL A 263 23.90 13.83 9.75
C VAL A 263 25.14 14.10 8.91
N PHE A 264 25.28 13.40 7.79
CA PHE A 264 26.45 13.47 6.91
C PHE A 264 26.22 14.36 5.68
N GLY A 265 27.32 14.83 5.10
CA GLY A 265 27.32 15.39 3.74
C GLY A 265 26.77 16.82 3.64
N LEU A 266 26.90 17.60 4.71
CA LEU A 266 26.57 19.02 4.73
C LEU A 266 27.69 19.86 4.09
N PRO A 267 27.37 21.09 3.64
CA PRO A 267 28.39 22.02 3.17
C PRO A 267 29.47 22.26 4.23
N ARG A 268 30.73 22.39 3.79
CA ARG A 268 31.85 22.70 4.68
C ARG A 268 31.61 24.02 5.40
N ASP A 269 31.77 24.01 6.71
CA ASP A 269 31.83 25.24 7.50
C ASP A 269 33.22 25.91 7.39
N VAL A 270 33.39 27.04 8.08
CA VAL A 270 34.66 27.79 8.13
C VAL A 270 35.83 26.98 8.73
N GLN A 271 35.54 25.92 9.46
CA GLN A 271 36.50 25.00 10.08
C GLN A 271 36.66 23.70 9.27
N GLY A 272 36.02 23.58 8.10
CA GLY A 272 36.10 22.43 7.21
C GLY A 272 35.26 21.22 7.64
N ARG A 273 34.38 21.36 8.62
CA ARG A 273 33.49 20.28 9.11
C ARG A 273 32.31 20.10 8.16
N THR A 274 31.92 18.85 7.94
CA THR A 274 30.90 18.47 6.94
C THR A 274 29.71 17.73 7.53
N ASP A 275 29.76 17.39 8.81
CA ASP A 275 28.77 16.54 9.43
C ASP A 275 28.29 17.15 10.75
N ILE A 276 27.15 16.70 11.26
CA ILE A 276 26.61 17.11 12.56
C ILE A 276 26.26 15.87 13.37
N LEU A 277 26.69 15.86 14.63
CA LEU A 277 26.22 14.92 15.64
C LEU A 277 25.01 15.52 16.36
N VAL A 278 23.92 14.77 16.38
CA VAL A 278 22.63 15.19 16.93
C VAL A 278 22.34 14.40 18.19
N PHE A 279 21.99 15.09 19.28
CA PHE A 279 21.46 14.48 20.49
C PHE A 279 20.03 14.97 20.74
N VAL A 280 19.10 14.06 20.97
CA VAL A 280 17.68 14.37 21.19
C VAL A 280 17.21 13.74 22.49
N ASP A 281 16.69 14.56 23.40
CA ASP A 281 15.94 14.06 24.55
C ASP A 281 14.60 13.46 24.11
N ARG A 282 14.38 12.20 24.47
CA ARG A 282 13.16 11.47 24.08
C ARG A 282 11.93 11.91 24.85
N PHE A 283 12.09 12.60 25.99
CA PHE A 283 10.97 13.16 26.76
C PHE A 283 10.58 14.55 26.25
N SER A 284 11.43 15.56 26.44
CA SER A 284 11.13 16.97 26.12
C SER A 284 11.24 17.32 24.64
N LYS A 285 11.91 16.48 23.84
CA LYS A 285 12.29 16.75 22.44
C LYS A 285 13.35 17.85 22.27
N MET A 286 14.01 18.26 23.35
CA MET A 286 15.16 19.15 23.28
C MET A 286 16.28 18.53 22.44
N VAL A 287 16.96 19.36 21.66
CA VAL A 287 18.00 18.95 20.73
C VAL A 287 19.31 19.68 21.03
N HIS A 288 20.41 18.94 21.08
CA HIS A 288 21.76 19.48 21.01
C HIS A 288 22.40 19.08 19.68
N LEU A 289 23.08 20.04 19.04
CA LEU A 289 23.75 19.86 17.76
C LEU A 289 25.24 20.19 17.91
N ALA A 290 26.10 19.27 17.49
CA ALA A 290 27.54 19.45 17.49
C ALA A 290 28.10 19.28 16.07
N PRO A 291 28.65 20.32 15.44
CA PRO A 291 29.32 20.18 14.15
C PRO A 291 30.63 19.39 14.27
N VAL A 292 30.84 18.42 13.38
CA VAL A 292 31.94 17.44 13.42
C VAL A 292 32.58 17.23 12.05
N ALA A 293 33.87 16.88 12.05
CA ALA A 293 34.57 16.48 10.82
C ALA A 293 34.18 15.06 10.40
N ALA A 294 34.23 14.76 9.10
CA ALA A 294 33.98 13.42 8.56
C ALA A 294 34.88 12.32 9.15
N SER A 295 36.09 12.71 9.58
CA SER A 295 37.08 11.82 10.18
C SER A 295 36.95 11.67 11.71
N ILE A 296 35.86 12.13 12.33
CA ILE A 296 35.70 12.08 13.79
C ILE A 296 35.83 10.64 14.34
N THR A 297 36.63 10.48 15.39
CA THR A 297 36.83 9.17 16.06
C THR A 297 35.83 8.99 17.21
N ALA A 298 35.61 7.73 17.62
CA ALA A 298 34.76 7.41 18.77
C ALA A 298 35.15 8.17 20.05
N THR A 299 36.44 8.39 20.27
CA THR A 299 36.98 9.17 21.38
C THR A 299 36.53 10.62 21.35
N HIS A 300 36.63 11.26 20.19
CA HIS A 300 36.18 12.64 20.04
C HIS A 300 34.65 12.73 20.13
N THR A 301 33.92 11.76 19.58
CA THR A 301 32.46 11.66 19.75
C THR A 301 32.08 11.62 21.24
N ALA A 302 32.81 10.86 22.06
CA ALA A 302 32.53 10.73 23.49
C ALA A 302 32.81 12.05 24.24
N ALA A 303 33.91 12.72 23.89
CA ALA A 303 34.22 14.05 24.44
C ALA A 303 33.12 15.07 24.10
N ILE A 304 32.61 15.05 22.87
CA ILE A 304 31.49 15.91 22.45
C ILE A 304 30.23 15.59 23.26
N PHE A 305 29.90 14.32 23.47
CA PHE A 305 28.77 13.96 24.33
C PHE A 305 28.94 14.53 25.75
N VAL A 306 30.15 14.44 26.31
CA VAL A 306 30.43 14.96 27.64
C VAL A 306 30.20 16.48 27.70
N ASP A 307 30.73 17.24 26.74
CA ASP A 307 30.63 18.70 26.73
C ASP A 307 29.22 19.20 26.40
N THR A 308 28.50 18.51 25.52
CA THR A 308 27.19 18.97 25.02
C THR A 308 25.99 18.43 25.80
N VAL A 309 26.05 17.19 26.28
CA VAL A 309 24.93 16.53 26.97
C VAL A 309 25.22 16.42 28.46
N TYR A 310 26.29 15.69 28.83
CA TYR A 310 26.56 15.36 30.23
C TYR A 310 26.75 16.61 31.10
N ARG A 311 27.51 17.59 30.61
CA ARG A 311 27.78 18.87 31.30
C ARG A 311 26.51 19.59 31.74
N HIS A 312 25.44 19.47 30.96
CA HIS A 312 24.19 20.20 31.19
C HIS A 312 23.12 19.37 31.88
N HIS A 313 23.06 18.07 31.58
CA HIS A 313 21.91 17.22 31.90
C HIS A 313 22.27 15.96 32.69
N GLY A 314 23.56 15.70 32.90
CA GLY A 314 24.03 14.47 33.54
C GLY A 314 24.01 13.26 32.62
N LEU A 315 24.23 12.08 33.21
CA LEU A 315 24.26 10.81 32.47
C LEU A 315 22.84 10.27 32.25
N PRO A 316 22.48 9.91 31.00
CA PRO A 316 21.20 9.27 30.72
C PRO A 316 21.20 7.82 31.18
N THR A 317 20.01 7.28 31.48
CA THR A 317 19.83 5.85 31.78
C THR A 317 20.07 5.00 30.53
N SER A 318 19.68 5.49 29.35
CA SER A 318 20.01 4.82 28.09
C SER A 318 20.24 5.78 26.94
N ILE A 319 21.13 5.35 26.03
CA ILE A 319 21.40 6.03 24.79
C ILE A 319 21.00 5.11 23.64
N VAL A 320 20.18 5.63 22.73
CA VAL A 320 19.70 4.93 21.54
C VAL A 320 20.39 5.51 20.32
N SER A 321 21.09 4.67 19.54
CA SER A 321 21.74 5.09 18.30
C SER A 321 21.55 4.07 17.18
N ASP A 322 21.95 4.45 15.97
CA ASP A 322 22.12 3.48 14.89
C ASP A 322 23.44 2.71 15.03
N ARG A 323 23.75 1.86 14.04
CA ARG A 323 24.96 1.02 14.03
C ARG A 323 26.13 1.69 13.30
N ASP A 324 26.25 3.01 13.37
CA ASP A 324 27.45 3.68 12.86
C ASP A 324 28.70 3.07 13.52
N PRO A 325 29.75 2.71 12.74
CA PRO A 325 30.97 2.10 13.26
C PRO A 325 31.61 2.86 14.42
N ARG A 326 31.48 4.20 14.45
CA ARG A 326 32.02 5.06 15.52
C ARG A 326 31.26 4.88 16.85
N LEU A 327 30.00 4.47 16.79
CA LEU A 327 29.13 4.24 17.95
C LEU A 327 29.13 2.77 18.38
N THR A 328 29.58 1.86 17.52
CA THR A 328 29.81 0.44 17.85
C THR A 328 31.24 0.12 18.25
N ALA A 329 32.17 1.08 18.15
CA ALA A 329 33.57 0.89 18.53
C ALA A 329 33.68 0.53 20.02
N ALA A 330 34.59 -0.38 20.37
CA ALA A 330 34.80 -0.83 21.76
C ALA A 330 35.00 0.35 22.72
N PHE A 331 35.80 1.35 22.28
CA PHE A 331 36.00 2.58 23.02
C PHE A 331 34.69 3.30 23.39
N TRP A 332 33.68 3.32 22.51
CA TRP A 332 32.42 3.98 22.82
C TRP A 332 31.68 3.29 23.98
N SER A 333 31.78 1.96 24.09
CA SER A 333 31.14 1.23 25.19
C SER A 333 31.86 1.36 26.54
N GLU A 334 33.17 1.59 26.53
CA GLU A 334 34.02 1.65 27.74
C GLU A 334 33.65 2.75 28.74
N PRO A 335 33.33 4.01 28.36
CA PRO A 335 32.98 5.03 29.34
C PRO A 335 31.57 4.87 29.88
N PHE A 336 30.61 4.40 29.07
CA PHE A 336 29.18 4.45 29.43
C PHE A 336 28.70 3.24 30.23
N MET A 337 29.20 2.03 29.92
CA MET A 337 28.75 0.80 30.58
C MET A 337 29.11 0.75 32.07
N PRO A 338 30.34 1.10 32.51
CA PRO A 338 30.70 1.15 33.93
C PRO A 338 29.92 2.23 34.71
N LEU A 339 29.51 3.31 34.03
CA LEU A 339 28.71 4.40 34.60
C LEU A 339 27.21 4.09 34.63
N GLY A 340 26.80 2.87 34.28
CA GLY A 340 25.41 2.40 34.36
C GLY A 340 24.52 2.82 33.20
N THR A 341 25.06 3.46 32.15
CA THR A 341 24.31 3.86 30.96
C THR A 341 24.16 2.68 30.00
N ARG A 342 22.91 2.36 29.62
CA ARG A 342 22.63 1.29 28.64
C ARG A 342 22.72 1.81 27.21
N LEU A 343 23.54 1.16 26.38
CA LEU A 343 23.63 1.47 24.95
C LEU A 343 22.70 0.56 24.13
N LEU A 344 21.76 1.16 23.41
CA LEU A 344 20.76 0.48 22.60
C LEU A 344 20.96 0.80 21.11
N MET A 345 21.20 -0.22 20.29
CA MET A 345 21.50 -0.06 18.87
C MET A 345 20.32 -0.51 17.98
N PHE A 346 19.99 0.26 16.94
CA PHE A 346 19.03 -0.18 15.92
C PHE A 346 19.61 -1.28 15.03
N THR A 347 18.85 -2.33 14.71
CA THR A 347 19.24 -3.29 13.65
C THR A 347 18.96 -2.71 12.28
N ALA A 348 19.98 -2.64 11.41
CA ALA A 348 19.76 -2.59 9.97
C ALA A 348 18.97 -3.84 9.53
N ALA A 349 18.12 -3.69 8.52
CA ALA A 349 17.14 -4.69 8.08
C ALA A 349 17.66 -6.14 8.16
N ARG A 350 17.13 -6.93 9.10
CA ARG A 350 17.48 -8.34 9.26
C ARG A 350 16.72 -9.17 8.23
N SER A 351 17.43 -9.95 7.42
CA SER A 351 16.83 -11.02 6.61
C SER A 351 16.41 -12.19 7.52
N PRO A 352 15.23 -12.82 7.33
CA PRO A 352 14.61 -13.68 8.34
C PRO A 352 15.25 -15.06 8.62
N ARG A 353 16.45 -15.40 8.14
CA ARG A 353 16.91 -16.80 8.14
C ARG A 353 17.59 -17.31 9.42
N ASP A 354 18.04 -16.45 10.33
CA ASP A 354 18.83 -16.95 11.47
C ASP A 354 17.97 -17.10 12.73
N GLY A 355 17.53 -18.33 13.01
CA GLY A 355 16.73 -18.72 14.17
C GLY A 355 17.54 -18.90 15.46
N ARG A 356 17.88 -17.81 16.15
CA ARG A 356 18.25 -17.85 17.58
C ARG A 356 17.33 -16.96 18.42
N PRO A 357 16.93 -17.38 19.64
CA PRO A 357 15.80 -16.78 20.36
C PRO A 357 16.12 -15.51 21.15
N ASP A 358 17.39 -15.16 21.39
CA ASP A 358 17.72 -14.25 22.50
C ASP A 358 18.22 -12.85 22.10
N GLY A 359 18.12 -12.46 20.83
CA GLY A 359 18.46 -11.11 20.38
C GLY A 359 17.24 -10.24 20.20
N ALA A 360 16.83 -9.48 21.22
CA ALA A 360 15.72 -8.51 21.12
C ALA A 360 16.03 -7.43 20.04
N SER A 361 15.47 -7.60 18.84
CA SER A 361 15.54 -6.60 17.78
C SER A 361 14.59 -5.44 18.07
N GLN A 362 15.15 -4.26 18.32
CA GLN A 362 14.39 -3.02 18.45
C GLN A 362 14.32 -2.36 17.07
N SER A 363 13.11 -2.19 16.55
CA SER A 363 12.90 -1.56 15.25
C SER A 363 13.22 -0.07 15.29
N ARG A 364 13.91 0.45 14.25
CA ARG A 364 14.12 1.88 14.01
C ARG A 364 12.73 2.58 14.01
N PRO A 365 12.38 3.41 15.02
CA PRO A 365 11.05 3.99 15.11
C PRO A 365 10.81 4.92 13.93
N ARG A 366 9.68 4.80 13.24
CA ARG A 366 9.27 5.74 12.19
C ARG A 366 9.23 7.19 12.71
N GLY A 367 8.97 7.40 14.01
CA GLY A 367 8.99 8.71 14.66
C GLY A 367 10.39 9.30 14.88
N HIS A 368 11.45 8.49 14.88
CA HIS A 368 12.83 8.97 14.99
C HIS A 368 13.26 9.68 13.70
N PHE A 369 12.87 9.13 12.53
CA PHE A 369 13.04 9.78 11.23
C PHE A 369 12.23 11.08 11.11
N ALA A 370 11.02 11.16 11.66
CA ALA A 370 10.24 12.40 11.62
C ALA A 370 10.90 13.54 12.43
N GLN A 371 11.50 13.22 13.58
CA GLN A 371 12.22 14.18 14.42
C GLN A 371 13.54 14.63 13.80
N LEU A 372 14.35 13.70 13.29
CA LEU A 372 15.61 14.03 12.61
C LEU A 372 15.39 14.77 11.29
N ARG A 373 14.31 14.47 10.56
CA ARG A 373 13.96 15.17 9.31
C ARG A 373 13.49 16.61 9.55
N ASN A 374 12.78 16.87 10.66
CA ASN A 374 12.46 18.24 11.08
C ASN A 374 13.71 19.00 11.54
N VAL A 375 14.64 18.34 12.25
CA VAL A 375 15.94 18.94 12.62
C VAL A 375 16.78 19.25 11.38
N LEU A 376 16.85 18.34 10.41
CA LEU A 376 17.50 18.54 9.11
C LEU A 376 16.89 19.72 8.35
N GLN A 377 15.56 19.85 8.33
CA GLN A 377 14.86 20.95 7.66
C GLN A 377 15.11 22.30 8.35
N VAL A 378 15.20 22.31 9.69
CA VAL A 378 15.57 23.52 10.47
C VAL A 378 17.05 23.87 10.27
N VAL A 379 17.95 22.88 10.20
CA VAL A 379 19.37 23.10 9.91
C VAL A 379 19.57 23.61 8.48
N GLU A 380 18.86 23.08 7.49
CA GLU A 380 18.86 23.60 6.11
C GLU A 380 18.33 25.05 6.05
N LEU A 381 17.27 25.38 6.80
CA LEU A 381 16.72 26.74 6.89
C LEU A 381 17.72 27.73 7.54
N LEU A 382 18.37 27.34 8.63
CA LEU A 382 19.39 28.17 9.31
C LEU A 382 20.66 28.37 8.45
N LEU A 383 21.05 27.36 7.67
CA LEU A 383 22.18 27.44 6.73
C LEU A 383 21.85 28.26 5.48
N THR A 384 20.58 28.32 5.07
CA THR A 384 20.14 29.15 3.93
C THR A 384 19.98 30.63 4.32
N ASP A 385 19.48 30.95 5.51
CA ASP A 385 19.42 32.33 6.02
C ASP A 385 20.81 32.94 6.27
N SER A 386 21.78 32.14 6.71
CA SER A 386 23.17 32.58 6.90
C SER A 386 23.85 32.99 5.59
N ARG A 387 23.43 32.43 4.44
CA ARG A 387 23.92 32.83 3.11
C ARG A 387 23.30 34.13 2.60
N VAL A 388 22.13 34.51 3.11
CA VAL A 388 21.48 35.80 2.79
C VAL A 388 22.15 36.93 3.55
N CYS A 389 22.53 36.71 4.82
CA CYS A 389 23.21 37.71 5.65
C CYS A 389 24.67 37.99 5.22
N ALA A 390 25.37 36.98 4.70
CA ALA A 390 26.75 37.14 4.20
C ALA A 390 26.87 37.85 2.84
N LYS A 391 25.74 38.16 2.17
CA LYS A 391 25.70 38.96 0.93
C LYS A 391 25.34 40.44 1.16
N GLN A 392 25.18 40.87 2.41
CA GLN A 392 24.85 42.25 2.78
C GLN A 392 25.89 42.92 3.70
N ARG A 393 27.16 42.48 3.66
CA ARG A 393 28.27 43.25 4.23
C ARG A 393 29.41 43.41 3.24
#